data_AF-A0A959YFB4-F1
#
_entry.id   AF-A0A959YFB4-F1
#
_cell.length_a   1.000
_cell.length_b   1.000
_cell.length_c   1.000
_cell.angle_alpha   90.00
_cell.angle_beta   90.00
_cell.angle_gamma   90.00
#
_symmetry.space_group_name_H-M   'P 1'
#
loop_
_entity.id
_entity.type
_entity.pdbx_description
1 polymer ?
#
loop_
_entity_poly.entity_id
_entity_poly.type
_entity_poly.pdbx_seq_one_letter_code
_entity_poly.pdbx_strand_id
1 'polypeptide(L)'
;MDQQDYARQFARMADTALVAIVDDPADRDPEAVHAAQRELDRRGIPEHDLAEIRAGRAQDMVERARSKARFAKLGRHAGDAASTLQSTFISPAERPRSELQWLLVLTLPLALVWFLQLPRLTLLPWIFSAQLDPSTALYLLPVMIIPIIIYLLWRKRRVGWGIGAAFTVYSFASALLTANIAFSYSGGDVAFPLFDPPDLSGSIYSALAHGGLAALFQIKRSTELYRVDRTWRLGAIALGLLVILVEASPILF
;
A
#
# COMPACT_ATOMS: atom_id res chain seq x y z
N MET A 1 -40.91 -0.29 3.29
CA MET A 1 -41.09 -1.45 2.39
C MET A 1 -42.24 -2.25 2.94
N ASP A 2 -43.07 -2.83 2.10
CA ASP A 2 -44.10 -3.74 2.59
C ASP A 2 -43.52 -5.16 2.80
N GLN A 3 -44.29 -6.00 3.47
CA GLN A 3 -43.94 -7.40 3.74
C GLN A 3 -43.64 -8.22 2.46
N GLN A 4 -44.26 -7.88 1.31
CA GLN A 4 -44.07 -8.61 0.06
C GLN A 4 -42.74 -8.24 -0.62
N ASP A 5 -42.28 -7.01 -0.42
CA ASP A 5 -40.97 -6.56 -0.89
C ASP A 5 -39.83 -7.22 -0.10
N TYR A 6 -39.96 -7.33 1.22
CA TYR A 6 -39.00 -8.08 2.05
C TYR A 6 -38.93 -9.56 1.67
N ALA A 7 -40.09 -10.20 1.43
CA ALA A 7 -40.13 -11.60 1.02
C ALA A 7 -39.38 -11.84 -0.31
N ARG A 8 -39.56 -10.97 -1.30
CA ARG A 8 -38.85 -11.05 -2.59
C ARG A 8 -37.34 -10.85 -2.44
N GLN A 9 -36.92 -9.94 -1.56
CA GLN A 9 -35.51 -9.68 -1.30
C GLN A 9 -34.85 -10.85 -0.56
N PHE A 10 -35.51 -11.37 0.48
CA PHE A 10 -34.98 -12.42 1.35
C PHE A 10 -34.93 -13.79 0.69
N ALA A 11 -35.80 -14.04 -0.30
CA ALA A 11 -35.76 -15.26 -1.12
C ALA A 11 -34.40 -15.51 -1.81
N ARG A 12 -33.62 -14.45 -2.08
CA ARG A 12 -32.29 -14.54 -2.73
C ARG A 12 -31.11 -14.41 -1.76
N MET A 13 -31.41 -14.16 -0.48
CA MET A 13 -30.41 -13.89 0.53
C MET A 13 -29.86 -15.20 1.12
N ALA A 14 -28.56 -15.23 1.46
CA ALA A 14 -27.94 -16.37 2.11
C ALA A 14 -28.45 -16.57 3.54
N ASP A 15 -28.46 -17.81 4.03
CA ASP A 15 -29.00 -18.17 5.35
C ASP A 15 -28.29 -17.42 6.49
N THR A 16 -26.97 -17.26 6.38
CA THR A 16 -26.15 -16.50 7.34
C THR A 16 -26.60 -15.04 7.48
N ALA A 17 -27.06 -14.43 6.38
CA ALA A 17 -27.55 -13.06 6.37
C ALA A 17 -28.99 -12.96 6.89
N LEU A 18 -29.84 -13.97 6.65
CA LEU A 18 -31.19 -14.04 7.21
C LEU A 18 -31.17 -14.22 8.72
N VAL A 19 -30.32 -15.12 9.22
CA VAL A 19 -30.07 -15.31 10.67
C VAL A 19 -29.55 -14.02 11.30
N ALA A 20 -28.80 -13.20 10.56
CA ALA A 20 -28.39 -11.87 11.02
C ALA A 20 -29.53 -10.89 11.21
N ILE A 21 -30.58 -10.98 10.41
CA ILE A 21 -31.77 -10.13 10.56
C ILE A 21 -32.55 -10.50 11.81
N VAL A 22 -32.67 -11.80 12.07
CA VAL A 22 -33.47 -12.32 13.19
C VAL A 22 -32.77 -12.11 14.53
N ASP A 23 -31.47 -12.38 14.62
CA ASP A 23 -30.74 -12.34 15.90
C ASP A 23 -30.44 -10.90 16.38
N ASP A 24 -30.59 -9.89 15.53
CA ASP A 24 -30.31 -8.48 15.84
C ASP A 24 -31.49 -7.56 15.48
N PRO A 25 -32.60 -7.63 16.25
CA PRO A 25 -33.83 -6.91 15.94
C PRO A 25 -33.80 -5.43 16.37
N ALA A 26 -32.84 -5.02 17.22
CA ALA A 26 -32.85 -3.71 17.87
C ALA A 26 -32.80 -2.53 16.88
N ASP A 27 -32.07 -2.70 15.77
CA ASP A 27 -31.88 -1.67 14.74
C ASP A 27 -32.63 -1.98 13.44
N ARG A 28 -33.62 -2.88 13.47
CA ARG A 28 -34.31 -3.36 12.26
C ARG A 28 -35.81 -3.13 12.30
N ASP A 29 -36.38 -2.98 11.10
CA ASP A 29 -37.81 -2.94 10.89
C ASP A 29 -38.44 -4.26 11.37
N PRO A 30 -39.43 -4.25 12.29
CA PRO A 30 -40.11 -5.45 12.75
C PRO A 30 -40.69 -6.29 11.60
N GLU A 31 -41.16 -5.66 10.53
CA GLU A 31 -41.69 -6.37 9.36
C GLU A 31 -40.59 -7.16 8.64
N ALA A 32 -39.36 -6.64 8.60
CA ALA A 32 -38.20 -7.32 8.05
C ALA A 32 -37.78 -8.51 8.92
N VAL A 33 -37.80 -8.37 10.25
CA VAL A 33 -37.49 -9.47 11.18
C VAL A 33 -38.49 -10.61 11.00
N HIS A 34 -39.79 -10.29 10.94
CA HIS A 34 -40.84 -11.29 10.71
C HIS A 34 -40.77 -11.93 9.31
N ALA A 35 -40.44 -11.16 8.27
CA ALA A 35 -40.26 -11.72 6.93
C ALA A 35 -39.03 -12.64 6.85
N ALA A 36 -37.92 -12.30 7.51
CA ALA A 36 -36.72 -13.14 7.57
C ALA A 36 -36.97 -14.44 8.35
N GLN A 37 -37.69 -14.38 9.49
CA GLN A 37 -38.07 -15.58 10.24
C GLN A 37 -38.92 -16.52 9.39
N ARG A 38 -39.94 -16.00 8.71
CA ARG A 38 -40.79 -16.82 7.82
C ARG A 38 -40.01 -17.43 6.66
N GLU A 39 -39.01 -16.72 6.13
CA GLU A 39 -38.17 -17.23 5.05
C GLU A 39 -37.25 -18.36 5.54
N LEU A 40 -36.71 -18.26 6.76
CA LEU A 40 -35.95 -19.34 7.40
C LEU A 40 -36.84 -20.57 7.66
N ASP A 41 -38.05 -20.36 8.19
CA ASP A 41 -39.03 -21.41 8.42
C ASP A 41 -39.43 -22.10 7.09
N ARG A 42 -39.64 -21.31 6.03
CA ARG A 42 -39.97 -21.80 4.68
C ARG A 42 -38.85 -22.66 4.09
N ARG A 43 -37.58 -22.35 4.38
CA ARG A 43 -36.42 -23.12 3.93
C ARG A 43 -36.24 -24.43 4.69
N GLY A 44 -36.92 -24.60 5.82
CA GLY A 44 -36.88 -25.83 6.61
C GLY A 44 -35.49 -26.16 7.15
N ILE A 45 -34.71 -25.12 7.48
CA ILE A 45 -33.35 -25.30 8.01
C ILE A 45 -33.46 -25.90 9.42
N PRO A 46 -32.79 -27.03 9.69
CA PRO A 46 -32.87 -27.66 11.01
C PRO A 46 -32.18 -26.78 12.06
N GLU A 47 -32.71 -26.81 13.30
CA GLU A 47 -32.22 -25.95 14.40
C GLU A 47 -30.72 -26.14 14.69
N HIS A 48 -30.18 -27.35 14.45
CA HIS A 48 -28.75 -27.63 14.56
C HIS A 48 -27.92 -26.75 13.61
N ASP A 49 -28.33 -26.60 12.36
CA ASP A 49 -27.58 -25.84 11.35
C ASP A 49 -27.70 -24.34 11.61
N LEU A 50 -28.86 -23.89 12.12
CA LEU A 50 -29.04 -22.52 12.62
C LEU A 50 -28.09 -22.24 13.80
N ALA A 51 -27.92 -23.20 14.71
CA ALA A 51 -26.97 -23.08 15.82
C ALA A 51 -25.51 -23.00 15.36
N GLU A 52 -25.12 -23.76 14.33
CA GLU A 52 -23.78 -23.71 13.74
C GLU A 52 -23.52 -22.34 13.06
N ILE A 53 -24.49 -21.83 12.30
CA ILE A 53 -24.43 -20.50 11.68
C ILE A 53 -24.27 -19.40 12.75
N ARG A 54 -25.04 -19.48 13.85
CA ARG A 54 -24.92 -18.55 14.98
C ARG A 54 -23.54 -18.62 15.64
N ALA A 55 -23.00 -19.82 15.84
CA ALA A 55 -21.67 -20.02 16.41
C ALA A 55 -20.55 -19.44 15.53
N GLY A 56 -20.60 -19.68 14.21
CA GLY A 56 -19.66 -19.08 13.25
C GLY A 56 -19.71 -17.56 13.26
N ARG A 57 -20.92 -16.97 13.29
CA ARG A 57 -21.07 -15.51 13.38
C ARG A 57 -20.56 -14.91 14.68
N ALA A 58 -20.73 -15.60 15.81
CA ALA A 58 -20.17 -15.16 17.08
C ALA A 58 -18.63 -15.09 17.02
N GLN A 59 -17.98 -16.08 16.40
CA GLN A 59 -16.53 -16.08 16.17
C GLN A 59 -16.10 -14.93 15.25
N ASP A 60 -16.78 -14.74 14.12
CA ASP A 60 -16.52 -13.63 13.19
C ASP A 60 -16.66 -12.26 13.85
N MET A 61 -17.66 -12.08 14.72
CA MET A 61 -17.86 -10.83 15.46
C MET A 61 -16.72 -10.58 16.44
N VAL A 62 -16.26 -11.61 17.16
CA VAL A 62 -15.09 -11.52 18.05
C VAL A 62 -13.83 -11.19 17.26
N GLU A 63 -13.64 -11.80 16.09
CA GLU A 63 -12.47 -11.54 15.25
C GLU A 63 -12.49 -10.13 14.63
N ARG A 64 -13.66 -9.68 14.16
CA ARG A 64 -13.88 -8.30 13.68
C ARG A 64 -13.70 -7.27 14.81
N ALA A 65 -14.14 -7.57 16.03
CA ALA A 65 -13.92 -6.71 17.17
C ALA A 65 -12.43 -6.64 17.54
N ARG A 66 -11.71 -7.77 17.49
CA ARG A 66 -10.25 -7.82 17.69
C ARG A 66 -9.48 -7.07 16.61
N SER A 67 -9.87 -7.21 15.34
CA SER A 67 -9.24 -6.50 14.23
C SER A 67 -9.51 -5.00 14.33
N LYS A 68 -10.76 -4.57 14.57
CA LYS A 68 -11.10 -3.16 14.84
C LYS A 68 -10.33 -2.59 16.03
N ALA A 69 -10.19 -3.34 17.13
CA ALA A 69 -9.40 -2.92 18.29
C ALA A 69 -7.90 -2.79 17.97
N ARG A 70 -7.34 -3.69 17.14
CA ARG A 70 -5.96 -3.57 16.63
C ARG A 70 -5.80 -2.34 15.73
N PHE A 71 -6.71 -2.12 14.78
CA PHE A 71 -6.70 -0.94 13.93
C PHE A 71 -6.89 0.37 14.70
N ALA A 72 -7.76 0.39 15.73
CA ALA A 72 -7.94 1.54 16.59
C ALA A 72 -6.71 1.84 17.45
N LYS A 73 -6.01 0.80 17.95
CA LYS A 73 -4.71 0.98 18.62
C LYS A 73 -3.65 1.52 17.65
N LEU A 74 -3.57 0.98 16.43
CA LEU A 74 -2.67 1.52 15.40
C LEU A 74 -3.03 2.95 15.02
N GLY A 75 -4.32 3.30 14.93
CA GLY A 75 -4.79 4.64 14.59
C GLY A 75 -4.44 5.69 15.64
N ARG A 76 -4.51 5.35 16.93
CA ARG A 76 -4.06 6.25 18.02
C ARG A 76 -2.55 6.48 17.96
N HIS A 77 -1.77 5.41 17.80
CA HIS A 77 -0.32 5.53 17.64
C HIS A 77 0.09 6.24 16.34
N ALA A 78 -0.69 6.09 15.27
CA ALA A 78 -0.51 6.81 14.01
C ALA A 78 -0.88 8.30 14.14
N GLY A 79 -1.88 8.66 14.95
CA GLY A 79 -2.24 10.04 15.25
C GLY A 79 -1.17 10.78 16.07
N ASP A 80 -0.58 10.10 17.05
CA ASP A 80 0.55 10.62 17.84
C ASP A 80 1.82 10.74 16.98
N ALA A 81 2.07 9.76 16.10
CA ALA A 81 3.15 9.85 15.12
C ALA A 81 2.89 10.98 14.11
N ALA A 82 1.65 11.13 13.61
CA ALA A 82 1.27 12.16 12.64
C ALA A 82 1.40 13.56 13.23
N SER A 83 1.02 13.80 14.48
CA SER A 83 1.19 15.10 15.15
C SER A 83 2.67 15.44 15.42
N THR A 84 3.50 14.44 15.72
CA THR A 84 4.96 14.57 15.83
C THR A 84 5.59 14.86 14.46
N LEU A 85 5.10 14.21 13.41
CA LEU A 85 5.52 14.49 12.04
C LEU A 85 5.01 15.88 11.58
N GLN A 86 3.81 16.31 11.96
CA GLN A 86 3.28 17.62 11.60
C GLN A 86 4.11 18.74 12.23
N SER A 87 4.43 18.63 13.51
CA SER A 87 5.28 19.60 14.21
C SER A 87 6.73 19.60 13.69
N THR A 88 7.25 18.45 13.25
CA THR A 88 8.62 18.33 12.72
C THR A 88 8.74 18.70 11.23
N PHE A 89 7.72 18.40 10.43
CA PHE A 89 7.76 18.52 8.96
C PHE A 89 6.96 19.72 8.42
N ILE A 90 5.91 20.19 9.11
CA ILE A 90 4.98 21.25 8.64
C ILE A 90 5.17 22.58 9.40
N SER A 91 6.04 22.65 10.42
CA SER A 91 6.41 23.95 10.99
C SER A 91 7.06 24.83 9.89
N PRO A 92 6.64 26.10 9.75
CA PRO A 92 7.07 26.99 8.67
C PRO A 92 8.59 27.09 8.57
N ALA A 93 9.05 27.37 7.35
CA ALA A 93 10.42 27.46 6.86
C ALA A 93 11.39 28.40 7.63
N GLU A 94 11.01 28.89 8.81
CA GLU A 94 11.71 29.93 9.56
C GLU A 94 12.64 29.40 10.65
N ARG A 95 12.50 28.13 11.07
CA ARG A 95 13.47 27.53 12.01
C ARG A 95 14.58 26.84 11.22
N PRO A 96 15.86 27.19 11.43
CA PRO A 96 16.96 26.46 10.83
C PRO A 96 16.90 25.02 11.32
N ARG A 97 16.41 24.11 10.47
CA ARG A 97 16.46 22.68 10.77
C ARG A 97 17.91 22.29 10.94
N SER A 98 18.20 21.62 12.06
CA SER A 98 19.53 21.05 12.30
C SER A 98 19.88 20.08 11.16
N GLU A 99 21.16 19.91 10.88
CA GLU A 99 21.61 18.96 9.85
C GLU A 99 21.06 17.55 10.12
N LEU A 100 21.02 17.15 11.39
CA LEU A 100 20.46 15.87 11.83
C LEU A 100 18.98 15.74 11.45
N GLN A 101 18.17 16.77 11.70
CA GLN A 101 16.76 16.76 11.30
C GLN A 101 16.61 16.60 9.78
N TRP A 102 17.46 17.25 8.99
CA TRP A 102 17.42 17.10 7.53
C TRP A 102 17.86 15.72 7.05
N LEU A 103 18.86 15.12 7.70
CA LEU A 103 19.24 13.73 7.46
C LEU A 103 18.09 12.77 7.75
N LEU A 104 17.36 12.97 8.85
CA LEU A 104 16.18 12.18 9.20
C LEU A 104 15.05 12.36 8.17
N VAL A 105 14.80 13.59 7.70
CA VAL A 105 13.80 13.88 6.65
C VAL A 105 14.08 13.10 5.36
N LEU A 106 15.36 12.94 4.97
CA LEU A 106 15.73 12.18 3.79
C LEU A 106 15.74 10.67 4.02
N THR A 107 16.25 10.22 5.17
CA THR A 107 16.51 8.79 5.43
C THR A 107 15.30 8.04 5.99
N LEU A 108 14.42 8.70 6.74
CA LEU A 108 13.24 8.04 7.33
C LEU A 108 12.25 7.54 6.26
N PRO A 109 11.87 8.32 5.22
CA PRO A 109 10.97 7.81 4.20
C PRO A 109 11.64 6.73 3.35
N LEU A 110 12.96 6.82 3.09
CA LEU A 110 13.71 5.74 2.44
C LEU A 110 13.70 4.45 3.27
N ALA A 111 13.91 4.55 4.59
CA ALA A 111 13.85 3.41 5.49
C ALA A 111 12.44 2.80 5.54
N LEU A 112 11.40 3.63 5.52
CA LEU A 112 10.02 3.16 5.44
C LEU A 112 9.76 2.42 4.11
N VAL A 113 10.17 2.98 2.98
CA VAL A 113 10.07 2.31 1.67
C VAL A 113 10.79 0.97 1.72
N TRP A 114 12.01 0.91 2.27
CA TRP A 114 12.75 -0.34 2.41
C TRP A 114 12.05 -1.35 3.32
N PHE A 115 11.48 -0.88 4.45
CA PHE A 115 10.75 -1.74 5.37
C PHE A 115 9.50 -2.37 4.71
N LEU A 116 8.80 -1.61 3.87
CA LEU A 116 7.66 -2.11 3.09
C LEU A 116 8.06 -3.17 2.04
N GLN A 117 9.35 -3.25 1.69
CA GLN A 117 9.88 -4.28 0.81
C GLN A 117 10.27 -5.57 1.54
N LEU A 118 10.32 -5.58 2.88
CA LEU A 118 10.72 -6.77 3.66
C LEU A 118 9.88 -8.02 3.41
N PRO A 119 8.56 -7.96 3.16
CA PRO A 119 7.79 -9.14 2.80
C PRO A 119 8.34 -9.84 1.55
N ARG A 120 8.97 -9.11 0.61
CA ARG A 120 9.63 -9.72 -0.55
C ARG A 120 10.82 -10.60 -0.18
N LEU A 121 11.42 -10.39 1.00
CA LEU A 121 12.51 -11.25 1.49
C LEU A 121 12.04 -12.66 1.84
N THR A 122 10.74 -12.85 2.09
CA THR A 122 10.18 -14.19 2.28
C THR A 122 10.27 -15.06 1.01
N LEU A 123 10.47 -14.43 -0.15
CA LEU A 123 10.68 -15.11 -1.43
C LEU A 123 12.15 -15.50 -1.65
N LEU A 124 13.10 -15.06 -0.81
CA LEU A 124 14.52 -15.38 -0.98
C LEU A 124 14.82 -16.88 -1.04
N PRO A 125 14.23 -17.76 -0.19
CA PRO A 125 14.48 -19.19 -0.30
C PRO A 125 14.12 -19.76 -1.67
N TRP A 126 13.01 -19.28 -2.26
CA TRP A 126 12.59 -19.67 -3.60
C TRP A 126 13.54 -19.14 -4.67
N ILE A 127 13.92 -17.87 -4.58
CA ILE A 127 14.85 -17.23 -5.52
C ILE A 127 16.22 -17.93 -5.51
N PHE A 128 16.75 -18.27 -4.33
CA PHE A 128 18.04 -18.96 -4.21
C PHE A 128 17.97 -20.46 -4.50
N SER A 129 16.77 -21.06 -4.53
CA SER A 129 16.58 -22.43 -5.00
C SER A 129 16.57 -22.53 -6.53
N ALA A 130 16.28 -21.42 -7.22
CA ALA A 130 16.34 -21.33 -8.68
C ALA A 130 17.77 -21.04 -9.16
N GLN A 131 17.99 -21.19 -10.46
CA GLN A 131 19.26 -20.81 -11.09
C GLN A 131 19.39 -19.28 -11.05
N LEU A 132 20.42 -18.78 -10.37
CA LEU A 132 20.70 -17.34 -10.30
C LEU A 132 21.00 -16.80 -11.70
N ASP A 133 20.10 -15.96 -12.18
CA ASP A 133 20.22 -15.25 -13.44
C ASP A 133 20.38 -13.74 -13.19
N PRO A 134 20.72 -12.94 -14.22
CA PRO A 134 20.83 -11.49 -14.06
C PRO A 134 19.53 -10.81 -13.59
N SER A 135 18.36 -11.41 -13.87
CA SER A 135 17.07 -10.88 -13.43
C SER A 135 16.91 -10.96 -11.90
N THR A 136 17.44 -12.02 -11.28
CA THR A 136 17.50 -12.17 -9.83
C THR A 136 18.31 -11.03 -9.18
N ALA A 137 19.44 -10.64 -9.77
CA ALA A 137 20.24 -9.53 -9.25
C ALA A 137 19.48 -8.19 -9.36
N LEU A 138 18.76 -7.96 -10.45
CA LEU A 138 17.89 -6.79 -10.63
C LEU A 138 16.75 -6.76 -9.60
N TYR A 139 16.14 -7.92 -9.32
CA TYR A 139 15.09 -8.04 -8.31
C TYR A 139 15.57 -7.69 -6.90
N LEU A 140 16.79 -8.10 -6.53
CA LEU A 140 17.39 -7.82 -5.22
C LEU A 140 18.00 -6.42 -5.12
N LEU A 141 18.19 -5.73 -6.24
CA LEU A 141 18.84 -4.43 -6.27
C LEU A 141 18.16 -3.40 -5.35
N PRO A 142 16.82 -3.21 -5.33
CA PRO A 142 16.17 -2.26 -4.43
C PRO A 142 16.39 -2.57 -2.93
N VAL A 143 16.43 -3.85 -2.58
CA VAL A 143 16.67 -4.32 -1.19
C VAL A 143 18.07 -3.92 -0.73
N MET A 144 19.06 -4.01 -1.62
CA MET A 144 20.47 -3.72 -1.31
C MET A 144 20.80 -2.24 -1.44
N ILE A 145 20.24 -1.55 -2.44
CA ILE A 145 20.61 -0.18 -2.77
C ILE A 145 20.10 0.81 -1.73
N ILE A 146 18.92 0.62 -1.14
CA ILE A 146 18.36 1.57 -0.17
C ILE A 146 19.21 1.64 1.12
N PRO A 147 19.61 0.53 1.77
CA PRO A 147 20.53 0.58 2.90
C PRO A 147 21.87 1.24 2.56
N ILE A 148 22.41 0.99 1.36
CA ILE A 148 23.64 1.64 0.89
C ILE A 148 23.44 3.16 0.75
N ILE A 149 22.33 3.59 0.16
CA ILE A 149 21.97 5.02 0.06
C ILE A 149 21.88 5.61 1.46
N ILE A 150 21.13 5.01 2.38
CA ILE A 150 20.97 5.50 3.76
C ILE A 150 22.33 5.63 4.43
N TYR A 151 23.17 4.59 4.38
CA TYR A 151 24.52 4.62 4.95
C TYR A 151 25.36 5.77 4.37
N LEU A 152 25.38 5.93 3.04
CA LEU A 152 26.15 6.98 2.38
C LEU A 152 25.61 8.40 2.69
N LEU A 153 24.29 8.55 2.84
CA LEU A 153 23.65 9.79 3.27
C LEU A 153 24.10 10.16 4.69
N TRP A 154 24.08 9.21 5.62
CA TRP A 154 24.61 9.40 6.99
C TRP A 154 26.10 9.74 7.01
N ARG A 155 26.89 9.17 6.09
CA ARG A 155 28.31 9.53 5.88
C ARG A 155 28.50 10.84 5.11
N LYS A 156 27.43 11.57 4.82
CA LYS A 156 27.42 12.86 4.09
C LYS A 156 28.17 12.78 2.75
N ARG A 157 28.12 11.63 2.08
CA ARG A 157 28.82 11.42 0.80
C ARG A 157 27.94 11.91 -0.35
N ARG A 158 28.50 12.75 -1.22
CA ARG A 158 27.86 13.24 -2.47
C ARG A 158 27.34 12.09 -3.36
N VAL A 159 28.05 10.98 -3.39
CA VAL A 159 27.67 9.77 -4.13
C VAL A 159 26.36 9.17 -3.60
N GLY A 160 26.16 9.14 -2.27
CA GLY A 160 24.90 8.66 -1.68
C GLY A 160 23.71 9.51 -2.08
N TRP A 161 23.88 10.83 -2.13
CA TRP A 161 22.86 11.74 -2.65
C TRP A 161 22.56 11.45 -4.12
N GLY A 162 23.60 11.24 -4.95
CA GLY A 162 23.44 10.96 -6.38
C GLY A 162 22.68 9.67 -6.65
N ILE A 163 23.08 8.57 -5.99
CA ILE A 163 22.41 7.27 -6.12
C ILE A 163 20.96 7.36 -5.60
N GLY A 164 20.73 8.03 -4.46
CA GLY A 164 19.38 8.21 -3.92
C GLY A 164 18.46 9.02 -4.83
N ALA A 165 18.97 10.11 -5.41
CA ALA A 165 18.23 10.91 -6.38
C ALA A 165 17.92 10.12 -7.66
N ALA A 166 18.90 9.38 -8.21
CA ALA A 166 18.67 8.55 -9.39
C ALA A 166 17.64 7.44 -9.13
N PHE A 167 17.76 6.74 -8.00
CA PHE A 167 16.84 5.67 -7.60
C PHE A 167 15.42 6.17 -7.42
N THR A 168 15.23 7.34 -6.78
CA THR A 168 13.90 7.91 -6.54
C THR A 168 13.25 8.44 -7.82
N VAL A 169 14.02 9.03 -8.73
CA VAL A 169 13.54 9.42 -10.07
C VAL A 169 13.12 8.19 -10.89
N TYR A 170 13.96 7.16 -10.91
CA TYR A 170 13.64 5.88 -11.55
C TYR A 170 12.34 5.27 -10.99
N SER A 171 12.24 5.15 -9.66
CA SER A 171 11.08 4.56 -8.98
C SER A 171 9.81 5.36 -9.23
N PHE A 172 9.91 6.69 -9.29
CA PHE A 172 8.79 7.56 -9.64
C PHE A 172 8.30 7.33 -11.07
N ALA A 173 9.21 7.29 -12.05
CA ALA A 173 8.87 7.03 -13.44
C ALA A 173 8.27 5.63 -13.64
N SER A 174 8.84 4.61 -12.98
CA SER A 174 8.32 3.24 -12.98
C SER A 174 6.90 3.16 -12.40
N ALA A 175 6.64 3.86 -11.29
CA ALA A 175 5.31 3.92 -10.69
C ALA A 175 4.28 4.60 -11.60
N LEU A 176 4.66 5.68 -12.30
CA LEU A 176 3.79 6.33 -13.30
C LEU A 176 3.48 5.40 -14.48
N LEU A 177 4.47 4.68 -14.99
CA LEU A 177 4.27 3.71 -16.07
C LEU A 177 3.32 2.59 -15.63
N THR A 178 3.52 2.05 -14.44
CA THR A 178 2.66 1.00 -13.86
C THR A 178 1.23 1.51 -13.66
N ALA A 179 1.06 2.76 -13.19
CA ALA A 179 -0.26 3.38 -13.06
C ALA A 179 -0.96 3.54 -14.42
N ASN A 180 -0.22 3.92 -15.48
CA ASN A 180 -0.76 4.03 -16.83
C ASN A 180 -1.21 2.67 -17.39
N ILE A 181 -0.43 1.61 -17.13
CA ILE A 181 -0.80 0.24 -17.48
C ILE A 181 -2.08 -0.16 -16.71
N ALA A 182 -2.09 0.01 -15.39
CA ALA A 182 -3.24 -0.32 -14.53
C ALA A 182 -4.52 0.42 -14.95
N PHE A 183 -4.41 1.70 -15.31
CA PHE A 183 -5.53 2.49 -15.82
C PHE A 183 -6.06 1.91 -17.13
N SER A 184 -5.16 1.50 -18.04
CA SER A 184 -5.54 0.89 -19.32
C SER A 184 -6.27 -0.45 -19.12
N TYR A 185 -5.86 -1.24 -18.12
CA TYR A 185 -6.53 -2.50 -17.75
C TYR A 185 -7.92 -2.29 -17.16
N SER A 186 -8.17 -1.19 -16.45
CA SER A 186 -9.49 -0.90 -15.85
C SER A 186 -10.60 -0.61 -16.88
N GLY A 187 -10.22 -0.32 -18.13
CA GLY A 187 -11.14 0.09 -19.20
C GLY A 187 -11.46 -0.97 -20.26
N GLY A 188 -10.97 -2.21 -20.16
CA GLY A 188 -11.17 -3.22 -21.21
C GLY A 188 -11.26 -4.67 -20.73
N ASP A 189 -11.93 -5.52 -21.53
CA ASP A 189 -11.95 -6.97 -21.41
C ASP A 189 -10.58 -7.55 -21.80
N VAL A 190 -9.66 -7.66 -20.85
CA VAL A 190 -8.38 -8.32 -21.11
C VAL A 190 -8.62 -9.84 -21.11
N ALA A 191 -8.50 -10.44 -22.29
CA ALA A 191 -9.01 -11.78 -22.60
C ALA A 191 -8.43 -12.94 -21.77
N PHE A 192 -7.33 -12.76 -21.02
CA PHE A 192 -6.72 -13.82 -20.22
C PHE A 192 -5.90 -13.27 -19.04
N PRO A 193 -6.42 -13.24 -17.79
CA PRO A 193 -5.61 -12.88 -16.64
C PRO A 193 -4.82 -14.12 -16.20
N LEU A 194 -3.69 -14.39 -16.86
CA LEU A 194 -2.67 -15.30 -16.33
C LEU A 194 -2.00 -14.71 -15.07
N PHE A 195 -2.14 -13.40 -14.85
CA PHE A 195 -1.58 -12.65 -13.73
C PHE A 195 -2.60 -11.64 -13.21
N ASP A 196 -2.53 -11.35 -11.91
CA ASP A 196 -3.32 -10.29 -11.31
C ASP A 196 -2.97 -8.94 -11.97
N PRO A 197 -3.97 -8.13 -12.33
CA PRO A 197 -3.71 -6.82 -12.91
C PRO A 197 -2.96 -5.94 -11.90
N PRO A 198 -2.12 -5.01 -12.38
CA PRO A 198 -1.42 -4.10 -11.49
C PRO A 198 -2.42 -3.23 -10.70
N ASP A 199 -2.19 -3.09 -9.40
CA ASP A 199 -3.02 -2.25 -8.53
C ASP A 199 -2.77 -0.76 -8.85
N LEU A 200 -3.80 -0.12 -9.42
CA LEU A 200 -3.77 1.31 -9.74
C LEU A 200 -3.53 2.16 -8.49
N SER A 201 -4.17 1.80 -7.37
CA SER A 201 -4.09 2.57 -6.14
C SER A 201 -2.68 2.52 -5.56
N GLY A 202 -2.10 1.32 -5.45
CA GLY A 202 -0.71 1.10 -5.06
C GLY A 202 0.29 1.83 -5.96
N SER A 203 0.04 1.86 -7.28
CA SER A 203 0.90 2.57 -8.23
C SER A 203 0.86 4.09 -8.04
N ILE A 204 -0.33 4.68 -7.80
CA ILE A 204 -0.48 6.10 -7.49
C ILE A 204 0.22 6.45 -6.16
N TYR A 205 0.01 5.66 -5.11
CA TYR A 205 0.68 5.89 -3.82
C TYR A 205 2.21 5.80 -3.96
N SER A 206 2.71 4.83 -4.72
CA SER A 206 4.13 4.68 -5.02
C SER A 206 4.69 5.90 -5.77
N ALA A 207 3.97 6.40 -6.78
CA ALA A 207 4.36 7.59 -7.52
C ALA A 207 4.40 8.84 -6.60
N LEU A 208 3.40 9.04 -5.74
CA LEU A 208 3.41 10.14 -4.78
C LEU A 208 4.58 10.04 -3.78
N ALA A 209 4.84 8.84 -3.25
CA ALA A 209 5.93 8.62 -2.30
C ALA A 209 7.31 8.88 -2.93
N HIS A 210 7.57 8.29 -4.10
CA HIS A 210 8.85 8.44 -4.79
C HIS A 210 9.02 9.83 -5.42
N GLY A 211 7.95 10.44 -5.93
CA GLY A 211 7.96 11.82 -6.42
C GLY A 211 8.24 12.82 -5.30
N GLY A 212 7.64 12.63 -4.12
CA GLY A 212 7.94 13.43 -2.92
C GLY A 212 9.39 13.28 -2.48
N LEU A 213 9.92 12.05 -2.44
CA LEU A 213 11.33 11.79 -2.16
C LEU A 213 12.26 12.44 -3.20
N ALA A 214 11.98 12.29 -4.49
CA ALA A 214 12.76 12.92 -5.56
C ALA A 214 12.78 14.45 -5.39
N ALA A 215 11.64 15.06 -5.07
CA ALA A 215 11.55 16.49 -4.77
C ALA A 215 12.39 16.88 -3.54
N LEU A 216 12.37 16.08 -2.46
CA LEU A 216 13.21 16.32 -1.27
C LEU A 216 14.71 16.32 -1.60
N PHE A 217 15.17 15.43 -2.49
CA PHE A 217 16.56 15.45 -2.95
C PHE A 217 16.89 16.77 -3.67
N GLN A 218 15.95 17.33 -4.44
CA GLN A 218 16.16 18.57 -5.22
C GLN A 218 16.09 19.87 -4.41
N ILE A 219 15.62 19.83 -3.16
CA ILE A 219 15.56 21.02 -2.30
C ILE A 219 16.96 21.57 -2.05
N LYS A 220 17.09 22.91 -2.11
CA LYS A 220 18.37 23.64 -1.95
C LYS A 220 19.17 23.17 -0.73
N ARG A 221 18.51 23.01 0.42
CA ARG A 221 19.11 22.53 1.67
C ARG A 221 19.78 21.16 1.52
N SER A 222 19.15 20.23 0.79
CA SER A 222 19.75 18.93 0.51
C SER A 222 20.98 19.08 -0.37
N THR A 223 20.89 19.88 -1.43
CA THR A 223 22.03 20.07 -2.34
C THR A 223 23.21 20.75 -1.65
N GLU A 224 22.96 21.71 -0.75
CA GLU A 224 23.97 22.38 0.07
C GLU A 224 24.64 21.41 1.05
N LEU A 225 23.84 20.59 1.77
CA LEU A 225 24.36 19.63 2.76
C LEU A 225 25.36 18.63 2.16
N TYR A 226 25.11 18.18 0.92
CA TYR A 226 25.95 17.20 0.23
C TYR A 226 26.92 17.82 -0.79
N ARG A 227 26.99 19.16 -0.87
CA ARG A 227 27.84 19.91 -1.81
C ARG A 227 27.64 19.46 -3.26
N VAL A 228 26.38 19.37 -3.67
CA VAL A 228 25.98 18.90 -5.00
C VAL A 228 25.79 20.09 -5.93
N ASP A 229 26.55 20.14 -7.02
CA ASP A 229 26.36 21.13 -8.09
C ASP A 229 25.24 20.75 -9.08
N ARG A 230 24.87 21.70 -9.94
CA ARG A 230 23.80 21.52 -10.94
C ARG A 230 24.07 20.38 -11.92
N THR A 231 25.32 20.22 -12.37
CA THR A 231 25.69 19.17 -13.34
C THR A 231 25.43 17.79 -12.76
N TRP A 232 25.79 17.57 -11.50
CA TRP A 232 25.54 16.32 -10.81
C TRP A 232 24.07 16.04 -10.52
N ARG A 233 23.28 17.09 -10.24
CA ARG A 233 21.82 16.95 -10.12
C ARG A 233 21.21 16.44 -11.42
N LEU A 234 21.55 17.08 -12.54
CA LEU A 234 21.06 16.69 -13.85
C LEU A 234 21.56 15.29 -14.23
N GLY A 235 22.81 14.96 -13.92
CA GLY A 235 23.36 13.62 -14.13
C GLY A 235 22.60 12.55 -13.36
N ALA A 236 22.24 12.79 -12.10
CA ALA A 236 21.45 11.84 -11.30
C ALA A 236 20.03 11.65 -11.85
N ILE A 237 19.37 12.74 -12.27
CA ILE A 237 18.03 12.68 -12.90
C ILE A 237 18.11 11.91 -14.23
N ALA A 238 19.07 12.26 -15.09
CA ALA A 238 19.27 11.62 -16.38
C ALA A 238 19.58 10.13 -16.22
N LEU A 239 20.39 9.75 -15.22
CA LEU A 239 20.65 8.35 -14.90
C LEU A 239 19.37 7.60 -14.51
N GLY A 240 18.54 8.16 -13.62
CA GLY A 240 17.28 7.56 -13.23
C GLY A 240 16.31 7.37 -14.42
N LEU A 241 16.24 8.37 -15.30
CA LEU A 241 15.44 8.31 -16.53
C LEU A 241 16.01 7.32 -17.56
N LEU A 242 17.33 7.19 -17.66
CA LEU A 242 17.96 6.24 -18.58
C LEU A 242 17.63 4.80 -18.18
N VAL A 243 17.68 4.48 -16.88
CA VAL A 243 17.36 3.12 -16.39
C VAL A 243 15.93 2.71 -16.75
N ILE A 244 14.95 3.62 -16.57
CA ILE A 244 13.56 3.30 -16.94
C ILE A 244 13.39 3.15 -18.46
N LEU A 245 14.12 3.91 -19.28
CA LEU A 245 14.07 3.76 -20.74
C LEU A 245 14.63 2.40 -21.18
N VAL A 246 15.72 1.95 -20.55
CA VAL A 246 16.29 0.62 -20.81
C VAL A 246 15.30 -0.48 -20.42
N GLU A 247 14.67 -0.36 -19.25
CA GLU A 247 13.66 -1.33 -18.77
C GLU A 247 12.39 -1.34 -19.63
N ALA A 248 11.95 -0.18 -20.14
CA ALA A 248 10.75 -0.08 -20.98
C ALA A 248 10.98 -0.52 -22.43
N SER A 249 12.23 -0.60 -22.89
CA SER A 249 12.56 -0.96 -24.28
C SER A 249 11.99 -2.31 -24.77
N PRO A 250 11.92 -3.40 -23.96
CA PRO A 250 11.36 -4.68 -24.40
C PRO A 250 9.83 -4.66 -24.49
N ILE A 251 9.16 -3.68 -23.86
CA ILE A 251 7.70 -3.55 -23.86
C ILE A 251 7.21 -2.85 -25.14
N LEU A 252 8.11 -2.17 -25.86
CA LEU A 252 7.80 -1.40 -27.08
C LEU A 252 8.01 -2.20 -28.38
N PHE A 253 8.41 -3.47 -28.30
CA PHE A 253 8.56 -4.39 -29.43
C PHE A 253 7.62 -5.59 -29.26
#